data_AF-J9H8J8-F1
#
_entry.id   AF-J9H8J8-F1
#
_cell.length_a   1.000
_cell.length_b   1.000
_cell.length_c   1.000
_cell.angle_alpha   90.00
_cell.angle_beta   90.00
_cell.angle_gamma   90.00
#
_symmetry.space_group_name_H-M   'P 1'
#
loop_
_entity.id
_entity.type
_entity.pdbx_description
1 polymer ?
#
loop_
_entity_poly.entity_id
_entity_poly.type
_entity_poly.pdbx_seq_one_letter_code
_entity_poly.pdbx_strand_id
1 'polypeptide(L)'
;MQDRPEFHRRVLTGAWAYRWNRTSNPRWQNRWDLLSLNYVYMPWISETFRKEYLEGDDPYYSVLKYSYEDLFIMNMGYSFVYNSLHDAANLPTGLYQTNGFQIKASVEIAGNLLYGLSKATRSHRNSNGNYQFLGIAYSQYAKLDFDFTKSVILNDRNSLAFHAAFGIGIPYGNSTILPYEKRYFAGGANSVRGWSVRELGPGSYREKDGRINFINQTGNLKLDLSAELRTFLFWKLHGAFFIDAGNVWNTRSYPDMNGALFKFNRFYKEIAVAYGLGLRLNFDYFILRLDGGMKAINPAVTSGRLHYPITQPSFKRDFTLHFAVGLPF
;
A
#
# COMPACT_ATOMS: atom_id res chain seq x y z
N MET A 1 0.36 24.16 -12.62
CA MET A 1 -0.11 24.03 -14.02
C MET A 1 1.00 23.33 -14.78
N GLN A 2 0.69 22.29 -15.56
CA GLN A 2 1.67 21.60 -16.38
C GLN A 2 1.12 21.51 -17.80
N ASP A 3 1.81 22.14 -18.74
CA ASP A 3 1.50 22.06 -20.16
C ASP A 3 2.65 21.34 -20.85
N ARG A 4 2.34 20.20 -21.45
CA ARG A 4 3.24 19.36 -22.22
C ARG A 4 2.66 19.19 -23.62
N PRO A 5 3.49 18.96 -24.65
CA PRO A 5 3.00 18.68 -26.01
C PRO A 5 2.01 17.52 -26.07
N GLU A 6 2.10 16.57 -25.13
CA GLU A 6 1.28 15.37 -25.08
C GLU A 6 -0.01 15.55 -24.26
N PHE A 7 -0.03 16.46 -23.28
CA PHE A 7 -1.17 16.68 -22.39
C PHE A 7 -1.09 18.02 -21.63
N HIS A 8 -2.26 18.51 -21.20
CA HIS A 8 -2.39 19.59 -20.24
C HIS A 8 -2.94 19.05 -18.93
N ARG A 9 -2.31 19.41 -17.81
CA ARG A 9 -2.72 19.00 -16.47
C ARG A 9 -2.89 20.21 -15.55
N ARG A 10 -4.00 20.20 -14.82
CA ARG A 10 -4.31 21.18 -13.77
C ARG A 10 -4.41 20.40 -12.46
N VAL A 11 -3.61 20.80 -11.47
CA VAL A 11 -3.59 20.19 -10.14
C VAL A 11 -3.83 21.28 -9.13
N LEU A 12 -4.80 21.05 -8.24
CA LEU A 12 -5.02 21.84 -7.05
C LEU A 12 -5.03 20.89 -5.85
N THR A 13 -4.07 21.06 -4.96
CA THR A 13 -3.98 20.33 -3.71
C THR A 13 -4.01 21.32 -2.57
N GLY A 14 -4.87 21.08 -1.57
CA GLY A 14 -4.96 21.91 -0.38
C GLY A 14 -5.27 21.02 0.82
N ALA A 15 -4.61 21.28 1.95
CA ALA A 15 -4.84 20.50 3.16
C ALA A 15 -4.81 21.41 4.39
N TRP A 16 -5.85 21.32 5.21
CA TRP A 16 -5.87 21.84 6.56
C TRP A 16 -5.72 20.66 7.52
N ALA A 17 -4.56 20.59 8.16
CA ALA A 17 -4.24 19.56 9.15
C ALA A 17 -3.83 20.19 10.48
N TYR A 18 -4.33 19.64 11.58
CA TYR A 18 -3.89 19.95 12.92
C TYR A 18 -3.05 18.78 13.45
N ARG A 19 -1.85 19.06 13.93
CA ARG A 19 -0.97 18.04 14.54
C ARG A 19 -0.68 18.44 15.97
N TRP A 20 -0.77 17.47 16.87
CA TRP A 20 -0.44 17.71 18.27
C TRP A 20 0.17 16.48 18.93
N ASN A 21 1.12 16.75 19.79
CA ASN A 21 1.77 15.83 20.69
C ASN A 21 2.03 16.58 22.00
N ARG A 22 1.84 15.92 23.15
CA ARG A 22 2.18 16.53 24.44
C ARG A 22 3.70 16.56 24.59
N THR A 23 4.27 17.73 24.87
CA THR A 23 5.72 17.88 25.13
C THR A 23 6.20 16.98 26.28
N SER A 24 5.36 16.74 27.28
CA SER A 24 5.67 15.85 28.42
C SER A 24 5.48 14.35 28.11
N ASN A 25 4.79 14.01 27.01
CA ASN A 25 4.58 12.63 26.60
C ASN A 25 4.60 12.50 25.06
N PRO A 26 5.79 12.66 24.43
CA PRO A 26 5.97 12.62 22.97
C PRO A 26 5.67 11.24 22.36
N ARG A 27 5.34 10.25 23.19
CA ARG A 27 4.88 8.92 22.80
C ARG A 27 3.61 8.95 21.95
N TRP A 28 2.75 9.95 22.17
CA TRP A 28 1.49 10.10 21.45
C TRP A 28 1.59 11.23 20.43
N GLN A 29 1.43 10.88 19.17
CA GLN A 29 1.37 11.84 18.07
C GLN A 29 0.01 11.70 17.39
N ASN A 30 -0.71 12.81 17.29
CA ASN A 30 -2.03 12.82 16.69
C ASN A 30 -2.02 13.81 15.53
N ARG A 31 -2.74 13.46 14.48
CA ARG A 31 -2.94 14.29 13.30
C ARG A 31 -4.40 14.20 12.92
N TRP A 32 -5.03 15.35 12.78
CA TRP A 32 -6.37 15.48 12.25
C TRP A 32 -6.31 16.27 10.95
N ASP A 33 -6.60 15.61 9.85
CA ASP A 33 -6.84 16.26 8.56
C ASP A 33 -8.31 16.72 8.54
N LEU A 34 -8.52 18.00 8.88
CA LEU A 34 -9.85 18.62 8.93
C LEU A 34 -10.47 18.68 7.54
N LEU A 35 -9.66 19.00 6.53
CA LEU A 35 -10.08 19.01 5.15
C LEU A 35 -8.85 18.86 4.26
N SER A 36 -8.82 17.87 3.40
CA SER A 36 -7.83 17.75 2.34
C SER A 36 -8.53 17.57 1.00
N LEU A 37 -8.00 18.26 -0.01
CA LEU A 37 -8.51 18.40 -1.35
C LEU A 37 -7.40 17.98 -2.30
N ASN A 38 -7.70 17.02 -3.18
CA ASN A 38 -6.87 16.67 -4.32
C ASN A 38 -7.74 16.73 -5.57
N TYR A 39 -7.52 17.74 -6.39
CA TYR A 39 -8.20 17.96 -7.66
C TYR A 39 -7.18 17.86 -8.78
N VAL A 40 -7.36 16.88 -9.65
CA VAL A 40 -6.58 16.67 -10.87
C VAL A 40 -7.55 16.71 -12.03
N TYR A 41 -7.28 17.62 -12.96
CA TYR A 41 -8.08 17.81 -14.17
C TYR A 41 -7.19 17.79 -15.40
N MET A 42 -7.61 17.06 -16.41
CA MET A 42 -6.92 16.81 -17.67
C MET A 42 -7.70 17.45 -18.82
N PRO A 43 -7.62 18.78 -19.00
CA PRO A 43 -8.41 19.49 -20.02
C PRO A 43 -8.10 19.05 -21.45
N TRP A 44 -6.89 18.53 -21.70
CA TRP A 44 -6.50 18.10 -23.03
C TRP A 44 -5.44 16.99 -22.96
N ILE A 45 -5.59 16.00 -23.83
CA ILE A 45 -4.64 14.91 -24.08
C ILE A 45 -4.56 14.74 -25.59
N SER A 46 -3.35 14.67 -26.14
CA SER A 46 -3.14 14.44 -27.57
C SER A 46 -3.67 13.07 -28.00
N GLU A 47 -4.19 12.98 -29.22
CA GLU A 47 -4.77 11.74 -29.74
C GLU A 47 -3.72 10.63 -29.90
N THR A 48 -2.51 10.98 -30.34
CA THR A 48 -1.38 10.04 -30.44
C THR A 48 -1.06 9.46 -29.07
N PHE A 49 -0.94 10.30 -28.03
CA PHE A 49 -0.66 9.82 -26.68
C PHE A 49 -1.79 8.94 -26.13
N ARG A 50 -3.05 9.34 -26.37
CA ARG A 50 -4.22 8.56 -25.96
C ARG A 50 -4.20 7.17 -26.58
N LYS A 51 -4.01 7.08 -27.90
CA LYS A 51 -4.05 5.83 -28.64
C LYS A 51 -2.87 4.91 -28.31
N GLU A 52 -1.66 5.46 -28.21
CA GLU A 52 -0.45 4.67 -27.96
C GLU A 52 -0.30 4.22 -26.50
N TYR A 53 -0.77 5.02 -25.53
CA TYR A 53 -0.47 4.79 -24.10
C TYR A 53 -1.69 4.62 -23.20
N LEU A 54 -2.90 5.05 -23.59
CA LEU A 54 -4.08 5.05 -22.69
C LEU A 54 -5.20 4.09 -23.14
N GLU A 55 -5.32 3.86 -24.45
CA GLU A 55 -6.38 3.01 -25.04
C GLU A 55 -5.93 1.59 -25.38
N GLY A 56 -4.63 1.34 -25.48
CA GLY A 56 -4.11 0.00 -25.74
C GLY A 56 -4.29 -0.96 -24.56
N ASP A 57 -4.38 -2.26 -24.86
CA ASP A 57 -4.45 -3.34 -23.87
C ASP A 57 -3.06 -3.72 -23.29
N ASP A 58 -2.02 -2.92 -23.55
CA ASP A 58 -0.68 -3.22 -23.06
C ASP A 58 -0.60 -3.08 -21.53
N PRO A 59 -0.33 -4.17 -20.79
CA PRO A 59 -0.20 -4.12 -19.33
C PRO A 59 0.91 -3.18 -18.84
N TYR A 60 1.89 -2.84 -19.69
CA TYR A 60 2.96 -1.92 -19.35
C TYR A 60 2.48 -0.47 -19.17
N TYR A 61 1.52 -0.02 -19.98
CA TYR A 61 0.98 1.36 -19.92
C TYR A 61 -0.24 1.52 -19.02
N SER A 62 -0.71 0.41 -18.46
CA SER A 62 -1.83 0.30 -17.54
C SER A 62 -1.77 1.32 -16.37
N VAL A 63 -0.60 1.53 -15.77
CA VAL A 63 -0.39 2.51 -14.68
C VAL A 63 -0.53 3.96 -15.17
N LEU A 64 -0.09 4.23 -16.39
CA LEU A 64 -0.16 5.58 -16.96
C LEU A 64 -1.61 6.00 -17.17
N LYS A 65 -2.49 5.10 -17.63
CA LYS A 65 -3.91 5.37 -17.86
C LYS A 65 -4.58 6.12 -16.70
N TYR A 66 -4.48 5.59 -15.48
CA TYR A 66 -5.07 6.22 -14.29
C TYR A 66 -4.40 7.51 -13.85
N SER A 67 -3.12 7.71 -14.17
CA SER A 67 -2.42 8.96 -13.84
C SER A 67 -2.90 10.17 -14.67
N TYR A 68 -3.63 9.89 -15.75
CA TYR A 68 -4.20 10.88 -16.68
C TYR A 68 -5.75 10.88 -16.67
N GLU A 69 -6.37 10.33 -15.61
CA GLU A 69 -7.81 10.48 -15.38
C GLU A 69 -8.11 11.71 -14.52
N ASP A 70 -9.29 12.29 -14.76
CA ASP A 70 -9.85 13.33 -13.91
C ASP A 70 -10.16 12.75 -12.52
N LEU A 71 -9.61 13.36 -11.47
CA LEU A 71 -9.74 12.87 -10.11
C LEU A 71 -10.09 14.02 -9.17
N PHE A 72 -11.18 13.85 -8.41
CA PHE A 72 -11.47 14.74 -7.30
C PHE A 72 -11.71 13.96 -6.01
N ILE A 73 -10.80 14.13 -5.05
CA ILE A 73 -10.90 13.55 -3.71
C ILE A 73 -10.92 14.70 -2.72
N MET A 74 -12.01 14.79 -1.97
CA MET A 74 -12.06 15.60 -0.76
C MET A 74 -12.21 14.67 0.43
N ASN A 75 -11.24 14.67 1.33
CA ASN A 75 -11.22 13.78 2.48
C ASN A 75 -11.03 14.52 3.81
N MET A 76 -11.45 13.83 4.87
CA MET A 76 -11.19 14.16 6.26
C MET A 76 -10.64 12.90 6.91
N GLY A 77 -9.69 13.03 7.82
CA GLY A 77 -9.07 11.86 8.42
C GLY A 77 -8.44 12.14 9.76
N TYR A 78 -8.30 11.08 10.55
CA TYR A 78 -7.62 11.11 11.83
C TYR A 78 -6.58 10.00 11.86
N SER A 79 -5.35 10.35 12.22
CA SER A 79 -4.24 9.43 12.38
C SER A 79 -3.65 9.59 13.76
N PHE A 80 -3.37 8.48 14.42
CA PHE A 80 -2.60 8.46 15.67
C PHE A 80 -1.41 7.53 15.53
N VAL A 81 -0.30 7.92 16.16
CA VAL A 81 0.89 7.11 16.34
C VAL A 81 1.23 7.07 17.81
N TYR A 82 1.35 5.86 18.35
CA TYR A 82 1.83 5.61 19.69
C TYR A 82 3.19 4.90 19.64
N ASN A 83 4.15 5.42 20.38
CA ASN A 83 5.47 4.81 20.57
C ASN A 83 5.69 4.47 22.04
N SER A 84 6.10 3.24 22.34
CA SER A 84 6.33 2.83 23.73
C SER A 84 7.58 3.47 24.34
N LEU A 85 8.60 3.73 23.52
CA LEU A 85 9.83 4.40 23.94
C LEU A 85 9.61 5.90 23.89
N HIS A 86 10.04 6.61 24.95
CA HIS A 86 9.86 8.06 25.06
C HIS A 86 10.53 8.80 23.89
N ASP A 87 11.75 8.38 23.53
CA ASP A 87 12.53 9.00 22.45
C ASP A 87 12.49 8.25 21.11
N ALA A 88 11.55 7.30 20.92
CA ALA A 88 11.43 6.58 19.64
C ALA A 88 11.19 7.49 18.44
N ALA A 89 10.56 8.64 18.65
CA ALA A 89 10.38 9.65 17.60
C ALA A 89 11.69 10.32 17.18
N ASN A 90 12.70 10.32 18.05
CA ASN A 90 14.01 10.95 17.86
C ASN A 90 15.12 9.92 17.57
N LEU A 91 14.85 8.63 17.74
CA LEU A 91 15.74 7.54 17.39
C LEU A 91 15.88 7.49 15.86
N PRO A 92 17.06 7.77 15.29
CA PRO A 92 17.20 7.89 13.84
C PRO A 92 16.96 6.57 13.10
N THR A 93 17.20 5.44 13.77
CA THR A 93 16.92 4.08 13.27
C THR A 93 15.59 3.51 13.76
N GLY A 94 14.74 4.34 14.39
CA GLY A 94 13.43 3.94 14.92
C GLY A 94 13.52 2.86 15.99
N LEU A 95 12.85 1.73 15.77
CA LEU A 95 12.80 0.61 16.73
C LEU A 95 13.93 -0.43 16.53
N TYR A 96 14.93 -0.16 15.69
CA TYR A 96 16.00 -1.11 15.40
C TYR A 96 16.80 -1.50 16.66
N GLN A 97 16.86 -2.81 16.96
CA GLN A 97 17.55 -3.35 18.15
C GLN A 97 17.09 -2.68 19.46
N THR A 98 15.78 -2.54 19.64
CA THR A 98 15.18 -2.00 20.87
C THR A 98 14.20 -3.01 21.49
N ASN A 99 13.67 -2.69 22.68
CA ASN A 99 12.54 -3.41 23.28
C ASN A 99 11.20 -2.67 23.07
N GLY A 100 11.16 -1.72 22.15
CA GLY A 100 10.00 -0.85 21.92
C GLY A 100 8.92 -1.45 21.01
N PHE A 101 7.74 -0.85 21.04
CA PHE A 101 6.69 -1.07 20.04
C PHE A 101 6.09 0.24 19.56
N GLN A 102 5.51 0.20 18.37
CA GLN A 102 4.81 1.29 17.73
C GLN A 102 3.46 0.80 17.22
N ILE A 103 2.43 1.62 17.43
CA ILE A 103 1.10 1.45 16.83
C ILE A 103 0.85 2.69 15.99
N LYS A 104 0.45 2.51 14.73
CA LYS A 104 -0.15 3.56 13.92
C LYS A 104 -1.55 3.12 13.55
N ALA A 105 -2.54 3.99 13.71
CA ALA A 105 -3.83 3.77 13.10
C ALA A 105 -4.34 5.05 12.45
N SER A 106 -5.04 4.90 11.34
CA SER A 106 -5.63 6.00 10.59
C SER A 106 -7.03 5.63 10.13
N VAL A 107 -7.94 6.59 10.21
CA VAL A 107 -9.28 6.51 9.63
C VAL A 107 -9.44 7.71 8.71
N GLU A 108 -9.94 7.48 7.51
CA GLU A 108 -10.15 8.50 6.49
C GLU A 108 -11.55 8.31 5.88
N ILE A 109 -12.27 9.40 5.69
CA ILE A 109 -13.55 9.42 4.96
C ILE A 109 -13.47 10.46 3.85
N ALA A 110 -14.01 10.15 2.68
CA ALA A 110 -13.97 11.03 1.51
C ALA A 110 -15.36 11.28 0.95
N GLY A 111 -15.59 12.46 0.39
CA GLY A 111 -16.78 12.82 -0.37
C GLY A 111 -18.04 13.12 0.45
N ASN A 112 -18.07 12.85 1.77
CA ASN A 112 -19.29 13.00 2.58
C ASN A 112 -19.76 14.45 2.74
N LEU A 113 -18.84 15.39 2.93
CA LEU A 113 -19.20 16.81 3.02
C LEU A 113 -19.67 17.36 1.65
N LEU A 114 -19.08 16.91 0.53
CA LEU A 114 -19.56 17.24 -0.83
C LEU A 114 -20.92 16.61 -1.11
N TYR A 115 -21.16 15.41 -0.61
CA TYR A 115 -22.45 14.74 -0.70
C TYR A 115 -23.53 15.50 0.07
N GLY A 116 -23.22 15.93 1.30
CA GLY A 116 -24.11 16.78 2.09
C GLY A 116 -24.43 18.09 1.37
N LEU A 117 -23.41 18.77 0.83
CA LEU A 117 -23.59 19.99 0.03
C LEU A 117 -24.44 19.73 -1.21
N SER A 118 -24.15 18.67 -1.97
CA SER A 118 -24.89 18.32 -3.19
C SER A 118 -26.36 18.01 -2.91
N LYS A 119 -26.65 17.39 -1.77
CA LYS A 119 -28.02 17.14 -1.31
C LYS A 119 -28.72 18.43 -0.89
N ALA A 120 -28.04 19.32 -0.18
CA ALA A 120 -28.58 20.61 0.25
C ALA A 120 -28.87 21.54 -0.94
N THR A 121 -27.99 21.58 -1.95
CA THR A 121 -28.14 22.42 -3.14
C THR A 121 -28.94 21.76 -4.26
N ARG A 122 -29.40 20.51 -4.08
CA ARG A 122 -30.10 19.70 -5.11
C ARG A 122 -29.31 19.63 -6.42
N SER A 123 -27.99 19.48 -6.31
CA SER A 123 -27.09 19.39 -7.47
C SER A 123 -27.49 18.25 -8.40
N HIS A 124 -27.39 18.49 -9.70
CA HIS A 124 -27.69 17.48 -10.72
C HIS A 124 -26.62 16.38 -10.74
N ARG A 125 -27.05 15.18 -11.11
CA ARG A 125 -26.17 14.04 -11.38
C ARG A 125 -25.83 14.02 -12.86
N ASN A 126 -24.63 13.52 -13.19
CA ASN A 126 -24.25 13.28 -14.56
C ASN A 126 -24.94 12.04 -15.15
N SER A 127 -24.65 11.73 -16.42
CA SER A 127 -25.18 10.56 -17.14
C SER A 127 -24.92 9.23 -16.44
N ASN A 128 -23.84 9.13 -15.67
CA ASN A 128 -23.45 7.95 -14.92
C ASN A 128 -24.09 7.90 -13.51
N GLY A 129 -24.97 8.84 -13.18
CA GLY A 129 -25.66 8.90 -11.89
C GLY A 129 -24.82 9.45 -10.74
N ASN A 130 -23.65 10.02 -11.02
CA ASN A 130 -22.73 10.55 -10.01
C ASN A 130 -22.92 12.06 -9.84
N TYR A 131 -22.84 12.53 -8.60
CA TYR A 131 -22.72 13.95 -8.28
C TYR A 131 -21.33 14.46 -8.70
N GLN A 132 -21.32 15.68 -9.20
CA GLN A 132 -20.11 16.37 -9.64
C GLN A 132 -19.88 17.63 -8.81
N PHE A 133 -18.61 18.00 -8.69
CA PHE A 133 -18.20 19.30 -8.18
C PHE A 133 -17.11 19.85 -9.11
N LEU A 134 -17.28 21.08 -9.58
CA LEU A 134 -16.40 21.69 -10.60
C LEU A 134 -16.20 20.79 -11.84
N GLY A 135 -17.30 20.16 -12.31
CA GLY A 135 -17.31 19.30 -13.50
C GLY A 135 -16.80 17.87 -13.31
N ILE A 136 -16.20 17.54 -12.16
CA ILE A 136 -15.59 16.23 -11.91
C ILE A 136 -16.43 15.43 -10.89
N ALA A 137 -16.63 14.14 -11.15
CA ALA A 137 -17.27 13.25 -10.19
C ALA A 137 -16.32 13.01 -9.01
N TYR A 138 -16.75 13.37 -7.80
CA TYR A 138 -15.91 13.20 -6.62
C TYR A 138 -15.95 11.77 -6.08
N SER A 139 -14.83 11.34 -5.52
CA SER A 139 -14.70 10.03 -4.88
C SER A 139 -15.33 10.00 -3.50
N GLN A 140 -16.07 8.92 -3.19
CA GLN A 140 -16.69 8.72 -1.88
C GLN A 140 -16.36 7.33 -1.32
N TYR A 141 -15.69 7.30 -0.18
CA TYR A 141 -15.23 6.07 0.48
C TYR A 141 -14.91 6.31 1.96
N ALA A 142 -14.74 5.22 2.70
CA ALA A 142 -14.16 5.19 4.04
C ALA A 142 -12.96 4.24 4.03
N LYS A 143 -11.90 4.59 4.72
CA LYS A 143 -10.64 3.84 4.77
C LYS A 143 -10.16 3.76 6.22
N LEU A 144 -9.65 2.60 6.58
CA LEU A 144 -9.00 2.33 7.85
C LEU A 144 -7.65 1.66 7.57
N ASP A 145 -6.60 2.18 8.20
CA ASP A 145 -5.25 1.63 8.18
C ASP A 145 -4.81 1.36 9.62
N PHE A 146 -4.18 0.22 9.86
CA PHE A 146 -3.58 -0.17 11.13
C PHE A 146 -2.20 -0.78 10.88
N ASP A 147 -1.21 -0.37 11.67
CA ASP A 147 0.19 -0.78 11.56
C ASP A 147 0.75 -0.98 12.97
N PHE A 148 1.39 -2.13 13.19
CA PHE A 148 1.99 -2.49 14.46
C PHE A 148 3.39 -3.03 14.25
N THR A 149 4.37 -2.44 14.92
CA THR A 149 5.77 -2.88 14.89
C THR A 149 6.26 -3.11 16.31
N LYS A 150 6.89 -4.26 16.56
CA LYS A 150 7.50 -4.59 17.85
C LYS A 150 8.94 -5.04 17.63
N SER A 151 9.85 -4.55 18.46
CA SER A 151 11.21 -5.09 18.56
C SER A 151 11.45 -5.67 19.96
N VAL A 152 12.22 -6.76 20.00
CA VAL A 152 12.64 -7.46 21.21
C VAL A 152 14.13 -7.78 21.07
N ILE A 153 14.94 -7.28 21.99
CA ILE A 153 16.35 -7.66 22.13
C ILE A 153 16.39 -9.04 22.79
N LEU A 154 17.06 -9.99 22.16
CA LEU A 154 17.29 -11.33 22.71
C LEU A 154 18.59 -11.37 23.50
N ASN A 155 19.64 -10.73 22.98
CA ASN A 155 20.95 -10.58 23.60
C ASN A 155 21.72 -9.45 22.88
N ASP A 156 22.97 -9.22 23.28
CA ASP A 156 23.81 -8.13 22.78
C ASP A 156 24.01 -8.12 21.26
N ARG A 157 23.80 -9.24 20.58
CA ARG A 157 23.96 -9.36 19.11
C ARG A 157 22.66 -9.58 18.37
N ASN A 158 21.61 -10.06 19.02
CA ASN A 158 20.42 -10.57 18.35
C ASN A 158 19.16 -9.84 18.81
N SER A 159 18.29 -9.51 17.85
CA SER A 159 16.97 -8.93 18.12
C SER A 159 15.93 -9.51 17.17
N LEU A 160 14.71 -9.69 17.66
CA LEU A 160 13.55 -9.99 16.84
C LEU A 160 12.79 -8.71 16.53
N ALA A 161 12.25 -8.63 15.32
CA ALA A 161 11.31 -7.62 14.90
C ALA A 161 10.05 -8.29 14.34
N PHE A 162 8.90 -7.81 14.78
CA PHE A 162 7.59 -8.25 14.30
C PHE A 162 6.87 -7.06 13.70
N HIS A 163 6.15 -7.30 12.61
CA HIS A 163 5.30 -6.32 11.97
C HIS A 163 3.98 -6.96 11.58
N ALA A 164 2.90 -6.18 11.76
CA ALA A 164 1.58 -6.52 11.28
C ALA A 164 0.89 -5.25 10.79
N ALA A 165 0.43 -5.25 9.55
CA ALA A 165 -0.34 -4.17 8.97
C ALA A 165 -1.63 -4.70 8.35
N PHE A 166 -2.71 -3.96 8.57
CA PHE A 166 -4.03 -4.23 8.03
C PHE A 166 -4.59 -2.93 7.44
N GLY A 167 -5.21 -3.02 6.28
CA GLY A 167 -5.85 -1.87 5.66
C GLY A 167 -7.14 -2.27 4.95
N ILE A 168 -8.19 -1.47 5.07
CA ILE A 168 -9.45 -1.65 4.36
C ILE A 168 -9.99 -0.33 3.85
N GLY A 169 -10.47 -0.29 2.62
CA GLY A 169 -11.06 0.87 1.96
C GLY A 169 -12.38 0.48 1.29
N ILE A 170 -13.49 1.04 1.74
CA ILE A 170 -14.82 0.72 1.22
C ILE A 170 -15.34 1.92 0.42
N PRO A 171 -15.43 1.83 -0.93
CA PRO A 171 -16.12 2.83 -1.73
C PRO A 171 -17.63 2.70 -1.56
N TYR A 172 -18.34 3.83 -1.51
CA TYR A 172 -19.79 3.87 -1.36
C TYR A 172 -20.41 5.14 -1.95
N GLY A 173 -21.73 5.15 -2.09
CA GLY A 173 -22.47 6.33 -2.54
C GLY A 173 -22.09 6.75 -3.95
N ASN A 174 -21.33 7.85 -4.07
CA ASN A 174 -20.88 8.42 -5.35
C ASN A 174 -19.79 7.62 -6.06
N SER A 175 -19.30 6.52 -5.48
CA SER A 175 -18.24 5.70 -6.06
C SER A 175 -18.45 4.20 -5.84
N THR A 176 -18.19 3.42 -6.88
CA THR A 176 -18.26 1.95 -6.85
C THR A 176 -16.89 1.31 -6.63
N ILE A 177 -15.81 2.04 -6.96
CA ILE A 177 -14.41 1.64 -6.86
C ILE A 177 -13.62 2.67 -6.04
N LEU A 178 -12.60 2.20 -5.32
CA LEU A 178 -11.68 3.07 -4.61
C LEU A 178 -10.70 3.71 -5.63
N PRO A 179 -10.41 5.02 -5.54
CA PRO A 179 -9.44 5.67 -6.43
C PRO A 179 -8.10 4.95 -6.42
N TYR A 180 -7.45 4.86 -7.58
CA TYR A 180 -6.21 4.09 -7.73
C TYR A 180 -5.14 4.48 -6.69
N GLU A 181 -4.96 5.78 -6.45
CA GLU A 181 -4.01 6.32 -5.46
C GLU A 181 -4.27 5.86 -4.01
N LYS A 182 -5.49 5.39 -3.72
CA LYS A 182 -5.93 4.95 -2.40
C LYS A 182 -6.00 3.42 -2.27
N ARG A 183 -5.78 2.68 -3.36
CA ARG A 183 -5.75 1.21 -3.38
C ARG A 183 -4.44 0.68 -2.81
N TYR A 184 -4.50 -0.53 -2.30
CA TYR A 184 -3.35 -1.25 -1.75
C TYR A 184 -2.70 -2.13 -2.81
N PHE A 185 -1.40 -2.33 -2.66
CA PHE A 185 -0.62 -3.34 -3.38
C PHE A 185 0.24 -4.11 -2.39
N ALA A 186 0.70 -5.30 -2.80
CA ALA A 186 1.61 -6.13 -2.02
C ALA A 186 2.85 -6.53 -2.85
N GLY A 187 3.87 -7.02 -2.14
CA GLY A 187 5.18 -7.33 -2.70
C GLY A 187 6.16 -6.15 -2.64
N GLY A 188 7.45 -6.47 -2.69
CA GLY A 188 8.55 -5.51 -2.57
C GLY A 188 9.22 -5.47 -1.20
N ALA A 189 10.20 -4.57 -1.06
CA ALA A 189 11.08 -4.45 0.11
C ALA A 189 10.39 -4.13 1.45
N ASN A 190 9.15 -3.62 1.41
CA ASN A 190 8.37 -3.18 2.58
C ASN A 190 7.05 -3.95 2.73
N SER A 191 6.95 -5.11 2.11
CA SER A 191 5.80 -6.02 2.16
C SER A 191 6.37 -7.45 2.05
N VAL A 192 5.77 -8.32 1.25
CA VAL A 192 6.23 -9.70 1.07
C VAL A 192 7.42 -9.76 0.11
N ARG A 193 8.65 -9.88 0.65
CA ARG A 193 9.92 -9.74 -0.10
C ARG A 193 10.25 -10.86 -1.08
N GLY A 194 9.42 -11.91 -1.16
CA GLY A 194 9.52 -12.94 -2.22
C GLY A 194 8.92 -12.51 -3.57
N TRP A 195 8.24 -11.37 -3.61
CA TRP A 195 7.58 -10.82 -4.79
C TRP A 195 8.12 -9.44 -5.13
N SER A 196 8.17 -9.13 -6.43
CA SER A 196 8.44 -7.78 -6.91
C SER A 196 7.37 -6.79 -6.44
N VAL A 197 7.70 -5.50 -6.48
CA VAL A 197 6.75 -4.44 -6.11
C VAL A 197 5.51 -4.56 -7.00
N ARG A 198 4.33 -4.67 -6.39
CA ARG A 198 3.03 -4.81 -7.08
C ARG A 198 2.91 -6.09 -7.93
N GLU A 199 3.61 -7.16 -7.55
CA GLU A 199 3.49 -8.49 -8.18
C GLU A 199 2.51 -9.41 -7.41
N LEU A 200 2.20 -9.09 -6.15
CA LEU A 200 1.41 -9.98 -5.31
C LEU A 200 -0.06 -9.57 -5.24
N GLY A 201 -0.93 -10.53 -5.56
CA GLY A 201 -2.38 -10.45 -5.40
C GLY A 201 -3.10 -9.82 -6.59
N PRO A 202 -4.40 -9.48 -6.44
CA PRO A 202 -5.23 -9.71 -5.26
C PRO A 202 -5.70 -11.16 -5.08
N GLY A 203 -5.66 -11.67 -3.85
CA GLY A 203 -6.12 -13.01 -3.51
C GLY A 203 -5.40 -14.08 -4.31
N SER A 204 -6.17 -14.91 -5.02
CA SER A 204 -5.66 -15.94 -5.94
C SER A 204 -5.72 -15.51 -7.41
N TYR A 205 -5.98 -14.23 -7.68
CA TYR A 205 -6.07 -13.71 -9.05
C TYR A 205 -4.76 -13.90 -9.81
N ARG A 206 -4.89 -14.31 -11.07
CA ARG A 206 -3.79 -14.42 -12.02
C ARG A 206 -4.23 -13.89 -13.38
N GLU A 207 -3.43 -13.01 -13.96
CA GLU A 207 -3.63 -12.57 -15.35
C GLU A 207 -3.61 -13.78 -16.29
N LYS A 208 -4.49 -13.78 -17.30
CA LYS A 208 -4.61 -14.90 -18.25
C LYS A 208 -3.35 -15.07 -19.11
N ASP A 209 -2.65 -13.98 -19.42
CA ASP A 209 -1.52 -13.96 -20.36
C ASP A 209 -0.14 -13.98 -19.69
N GLY A 210 -0.07 -14.17 -18.37
CA GLY A 210 1.18 -14.25 -17.61
C GLY A 210 1.99 -12.93 -17.55
N ARG A 211 1.49 -11.86 -18.17
CA ARG A 211 2.03 -10.50 -18.03
C ARG A 211 1.44 -9.85 -16.78
N ILE A 212 2.28 -9.15 -16.01
CA ILE A 212 1.86 -8.43 -14.80
C ILE A 212 1.11 -7.16 -15.23
N ASN A 213 -0.20 -7.07 -14.99
CA ASN A 213 -0.93 -5.82 -15.08
C ASN A 213 -1.01 -5.15 -13.70
N PHE A 214 -0.18 -4.12 -13.51
CA PHE A 214 -0.08 -3.39 -12.25
C PHE A 214 -1.39 -2.70 -11.82
N ILE A 215 -2.38 -2.52 -12.72
CA ILE A 215 -3.73 -2.08 -12.35
C ILE A 215 -4.41 -3.18 -11.53
N ASN A 216 -4.48 -4.37 -12.12
CA ASN A 216 -5.29 -5.48 -11.63
C ASN A 216 -4.69 -6.09 -10.36
N GLN A 217 -3.40 -5.87 -10.13
CA GLN A 217 -2.68 -6.31 -8.92
C GLN A 217 -2.81 -5.37 -7.73
N THR A 218 -3.97 -4.70 -7.62
CA THR A 218 -4.31 -3.84 -6.50
C THR A 218 -5.64 -4.22 -5.87
N GLY A 219 -5.76 -4.01 -4.56
CA GLY A 219 -6.95 -4.30 -3.78
C GLY A 219 -7.42 -3.11 -2.94
N ASN A 220 -8.54 -3.27 -2.27
CA ASN A 220 -9.03 -2.35 -1.26
C ASN A 220 -9.11 -2.99 0.14
N LEU A 221 -8.53 -4.17 0.30
CA LEU A 221 -8.23 -4.83 1.57
C LEU A 221 -6.77 -5.30 1.53
N LYS A 222 -6.04 -5.16 2.62
CA LYS A 222 -4.62 -5.50 2.75
C LYS A 222 -4.35 -6.19 4.09
N LEU A 223 -3.52 -7.20 4.05
CA LEU A 223 -2.89 -7.81 5.23
C LEU A 223 -1.41 -8.03 4.92
N ASP A 224 -0.53 -7.51 5.75
CA ASP A 224 0.91 -7.79 5.75
C ASP A 224 1.34 -8.20 7.17
N LEU A 225 2.20 -9.21 7.25
CA LEU A 225 2.76 -9.76 8.47
C LEU A 225 4.24 -10.05 8.21
N SER A 226 5.12 -9.76 9.17
CA SER A 226 6.54 -10.08 9.05
C SER A 226 7.13 -10.42 10.42
N ALA A 227 8.04 -11.39 10.42
CA ALA A 227 8.91 -11.70 11.53
C ALA A 227 10.36 -11.72 11.02
N GLU A 228 11.24 -10.96 11.67
CA GLU A 228 12.63 -10.81 11.25
C GLU A 228 13.57 -10.99 12.45
N LEU A 229 14.46 -11.98 12.36
CA LEU A 229 15.59 -12.15 13.25
C LEU A 229 16.78 -11.37 12.71
N ARG A 230 17.26 -10.40 13.47
CA ARG A 230 18.40 -9.54 13.14
C ARG A 230 19.58 -9.93 14.00
N THR A 231 20.74 -10.11 13.38
CA THR A 231 21.98 -10.51 14.06
C THR A 231 23.12 -9.59 13.68
N PHE A 232 23.85 -9.08 14.66
CA PHE A 232 25.10 -8.36 14.43
C PHE A 232 26.15 -9.33 13.89
N LEU A 233 26.74 -9.01 12.75
CA LEU A 233 27.82 -9.82 12.16
C LEU A 233 29.19 -9.24 12.53
N PHE A 234 29.52 -8.09 11.94
CA PHE A 234 30.76 -7.35 12.20
C PHE A 234 30.61 -5.91 11.70
N TRP A 235 31.38 -4.98 12.27
CA TRP A 235 31.32 -3.56 11.90
C TRP A 235 29.87 -3.03 11.90
N LYS A 236 29.45 -2.27 10.88
CA LYS A 236 28.08 -1.75 10.72
C LYS A 236 27.15 -2.76 10.03
N LEU A 237 27.60 -4.00 9.79
CA LEU A 237 26.87 -5.02 9.05
C LEU A 237 26.10 -5.94 9.99
N HIS A 238 24.80 -6.04 9.75
CA HIS A 238 23.91 -6.98 10.41
C HIS A 238 23.28 -7.92 9.37
N GLY A 239 23.18 -9.19 9.72
CA GLY A 239 22.38 -10.16 8.99
C GLY A 239 20.93 -10.09 9.42
N ALA A 240 20.02 -10.52 8.56
CA ALA A 240 18.69 -10.87 8.97
C ALA A 240 18.15 -12.08 8.26
N PHE A 241 17.33 -12.83 8.98
CA PHE A 241 16.49 -13.88 8.47
C PHE A 241 15.04 -13.46 8.68
N PHE A 242 14.21 -13.59 7.65
CA PHE A 242 12.83 -13.14 7.73
C PHE A 242 11.85 -14.14 7.15
N ILE A 243 10.63 -14.06 7.68
CA ILE A 243 9.42 -14.69 7.13
C ILE A 243 8.38 -13.59 6.98
N ASP A 244 7.90 -13.41 5.76
CA ASP A 244 6.84 -12.44 5.44
C ASP A 244 5.60 -13.20 5.00
N ALA A 245 4.44 -12.70 5.36
CA ALA A 245 3.17 -13.21 4.89
C ALA A 245 2.21 -12.07 4.58
N GLY A 246 1.46 -12.15 3.50
CA GLY A 246 0.54 -11.08 3.16
C GLY A 246 -0.23 -11.31 1.87
N ASN A 247 -1.22 -10.47 1.63
CA ASN A 247 -1.91 -10.34 0.36
C ASN A 247 -2.79 -9.07 0.36
N VAL A 248 -3.31 -8.72 -0.82
CA VAL A 248 -4.38 -7.75 -1.01
C VAL A 248 -5.62 -8.44 -1.57
N TRP A 249 -6.80 -7.89 -1.34
CA TRP A 249 -8.06 -8.41 -1.89
C TRP A 249 -8.99 -7.27 -2.30
N ASN A 250 -10.04 -7.62 -3.04
CA ASN A 250 -11.18 -6.75 -3.30
C ASN A 250 -12.37 -7.11 -2.39
N THR A 251 -13.06 -6.12 -1.83
CA THR A 251 -14.30 -6.33 -1.06
C THR A 251 -15.54 -6.45 -1.92
N ARG A 252 -15.41 -6.20 -3.23
CA ARG A 252 -16.46 -6.36 -4.25
C ARG A 252 -15.95 -7.19 -5.41
N SER A 253 -16.87 -7.86 -6.12
CA SER A 253 -16.54 -8.56 -7.34
C SER A 253 -16.44 -7.56 -8.48
N TYR A 254 -15.35 -7.62 -9.25
CA TYR A 254 -15.19 -6.88 -10.49
C TYR A 254 -15.14 -7.87 -11.66
N PRO A 255 -15.64 -7.49 -12.85
CA PRO A 255 -15.51 -8.31 -14.06
C PRO A 255 -14.05 -8.72 -14.29
N ASP A 256 -13.85 -9.94 -14.77
CA ASP A 256 -12.53 -10.49 -15.13
C ASP A 256 -11.48 -10.59 -14.00
N MET A 257 -11.85 -10.33 -12.74
CA MET A 257 -10.97 -10.47 -11.57
C MET A 257 -11.29 -11.71 -10.72
N ASN A 258 -11.31 -12.89 -11.34
CA ASN A 258 -11.60 -14.15 -10.65
C ASN A 258 -10.54 -14.47 -9.59
N GLY A 259 -10.96 -14.71 -8.35
CA GLY A 259 -10.05 -14.99 -7.22
C GLY A 259 -9.62 -13.76 -6.42
N ALA A 260 -9.95 -12.55 -6.87
CA ALA A 260 -9.62 -11.30 -6.18
C ALA A 260 -10.54 -10.98 -4.98
N LEU A 261 -11.78 -11.47 -5.01
CA LEU A 261 -12.80 -11.19 -3.99
C LEU A 261 -12.41 -11.82 -2.64
N PHE A 262 -12.36 -11.01 -1.58
CA PHE A 262 -12.19 -11.51 -0.22
C PHE A 262 -13.38 -12.38 0.20
N LYS A 263 -13.11 -13.59 0.68
CA LYS A 263 -14.11 -14.42 1.36
C LYS A 263 -13.52 -14.98 2.65
N PHE A 264 -14.21 -14.77 3.76
CA PHE A 264 -13.76 -15.16 5.10
C PHE A 264 -13.47 -16.67 5.24
N ASN A 265 -14.15 -17.51 4.46
CA ASN A 265 -13.93 -18.96 4.47
C ASN A 265 -12.74 -19.45 3.63
N ARG A 266 -12.09 -18.59 2.85
CA ARG A 266 -10.97 -18.97 1.96
C ARG A 266 -9.73 -18.09 2.05
N PHE A 267 -9.84 -16.86 2.58
CA PHE A 267 -8.75 -15.88 2.54
C PHE A 267 -7.44 -16.39 3.14
N TYR A 268 -7.51 -17.23 4.18
CA TYR A 268 -6.34 -17.81 4.84
C TYR A 268 -5.53 -18.74 3.91
N LYS A 269 -6.17 -19.34 2.89
CA LYS A 269 -5.51 -20.13 1.84
C LYS A 269 -4.89 -19.25 0.75
N GLU A 270 -5.29 -17.99 0.71
CA GLU A 270 -4.81 -17.00 -0.25
C GLU A 270 -3.68 -16.16 0.35
N ILE A 271 -3.24 -16.40 1.59
CA ILE A 271 -2.09 -15.68 2.17
C ILE A 271 -0.81 -16.18 1.50
N ALA A 272 -0.10 -15.27 0.83
CA ALA A 272 1.23 -15.59 0.31
C ALA A 272 2.25 -15.58 1.44
N VAL A 273 3.27 -16.42 1.34
CA VAL A 273 4.35 -16.50 2.32
C VAL A 273 5.69 -16.47 1.59
N ALA A 274 6.62 -15.67 2.09
CA ALA A 274 8.01 -15.65 1.67
C ALA A 274 8.94 -15.88 2.86
N TYR A 275 10.13 -16.38 2.58
CA TYR A 275 11.23 -16.44 3.52
C TYR A 275 12.49 -15.93 2.85
N GLY A 276 13.45 -15.44 3.62
CA GLY A 276 14.66 -14.94 3.00
C GLY A 276 15.73 -14.54 3.97
N LEU A 277 16.82 -14.09 3.37
CA LEU A 277 17.98 -13.56 4.05
C LEU A 277 18.20 -12.13 3.58
N GLY A 278 18.79 -11.32 4.44
CA GLY A 278 19.23 -10.01 4.03
C GLY A 278 20.37 -9.47 4.85
N LEU A 279 20.95 -8.40 4.33
CA LEU A 279 22.02 -7.64 4.92
C LEU A 279 21.51 -6.24 5.26
N ARG A 280 21.96 -5.70 6.39
CA ARG A 280 21.67 -4.34 6.84
C ARG A 280 22.99 -3.63 7.14
N LEU A 281 23.21 -2.49 6.51
CA LEU A 281 24.29 -1.57 6.85
C LEU A 281 23.71 -0.44 7.68
N ASN A 282 24.02 -0.43 8.98
CA ASN A 282 23.52 0.55 9.92
C ASN A 282 24.49 1.74 10.04
N PHE A 283 24.11 2.90 9.48
CA PHE A 283 24.90 4.13 9.54
C PHE A 283 24.46 5.07 10.66
N ASP A 284 23.77 4.57 11.68
CA ASP A 284 23.29 5.29 12.86
C ASP A 284 22.15 6.29 12.58
N TYR A 285 22.07 6.86 11.37
CA TYR A 285 21.00 7.76 10.91
C TYR A 285 20.01 7.13 9.94
N PHE A 286 20.46 6.15 9.17
CA PHE A 286 19.64 5.35 8.27
C PHE A 286 20.26 3.97 8.11
N ILE A 287 19.46 3.03 7.62
CA ILE A 287 19.88 1.66 7.37
C ILE A 287 19.74 1.39 5.88
N LEU A 288 20.79 0.87 5.23
CA LEU A 288 20.66 0.29 3.90
C LEU A 288 20.33 -1.18 4.01
N ARG A 289 19.43 -1.66 3.15
CA ARG A 289 18.96 -3.05 3.13
C ARG A 289 19.21 -3.67 1.77
N LEU A 290 19.73 -4.88 1.80
CA LEU A 290 19.76 -5.79 0.66
C LEU A 290 19.07 -7.08 1.09
N ASP A 291 17.89 -7.36 0.52
CA ASP A 291 17.04 -8.48 0.90
C ASP A 291 16.85 -9.44 -0.28
N GLY A 292 17.21 -10.71 -0.09
CA GLY A 292 16.91 -11.79 -1.03
C GLY A 292 15.78 -12.64 -0.48
N GLY A 293 14.60 -12.56 -1.11
CA GLY A 293 13.41 -13.28 -0.71
C GLY A 293 13.07 -14.42 -1.68
N MET A 294 12.61 -15.54 -1.12
CA MET A 294 12.10 -16.71 -1.82
C MET A 294 10.61 -16.90 -1.53
N LYS A 295 9.80 -17.18 -2.55
CA LYS A 295 8.39 -17.56 -2.37
C LYS A 295 8.33 -18.92 -1.65
N ALA A 296 7.52 -19.02 -0.59
CA ALA A 296 7.20 -20.28 0.09
C ALA A 296 5.80 -20.79 -0.26
N ILE A 297 4.80 -19.90 -0.28
CA ILE A 297 3.40 -20.20 -0.63
C ILE A 297 2.94 -19.18 -1.66
N ASN A 298 2.53 -19.64 -2.84
CA ASN A 298 2.04 -18.80 -3.93
C ASN A 298 0.52 -19.00 -4.15
N PRO A 299 -0.33 -18.05 -3.73
CA PRO A 299 -1.78 -18.19 -3.79
C PRO A 299 -2.36 -18.05 -5.21
N ALA A 300 -1.59 -17.57 -6.18
CA ALA A 300 -2.01 -17.46 -7.58
C ALA A 300 -2.13 -18.83 -8.29
N VAL A 301 -1.67 -19.91 -7.64
CA VAL A 301 -1.82 -21.28 -8.11
C VAL A 301 -2.68 -22.04 -7.10
N THR A 302 -3.58 -22.91 -7.56
CA THR A 302 -4.56 -23.57 -6.67
C THR A 302 -3.99 -24.76 -5.88
N SER A 303 -3.01 -25.48 -6.43
CA SER A 303 -2.42 -26.64 -5.75
C SER A 303 -1.07 -27.07 -6.37
N GLY A 304 -0.41 -28.03 -5.71
CA GLY A 304 0.82 -28.66 -6.19
C GLY A 304 2.09 -27.87 -5.89
N ARG A 305 3.20 -28.29 -6.52
CA ARG A 305 4.55 -27.75 -6.26
C ARG A 305 4.70 -26.24 -6.53
N LEU A 306 3.87 -25.69 -7.41
CA LEU A 306 3.89 -24.26 -7.74
C LEU A 306 3.10 -23.41 -6.73
N HIS A 307 2.15 -24.03 -6.01
CA HIS A 307 1.48 -23.38 -4.87
C HIS A 307 2.37 -23.42 -3.62
N TYR A 308 3.18 -24.47 -3.45
CA TYR A 308 4.17 -24.58 -2.38
C TYR A 308 5.62 -24.58 -2.91
N PRO A 309 6.14 -23.47 -3.47
CA PRO A 309 7.51 -23.44 -3.97
C PRO A 309 8.58 -23.83 -2.93
N ILE A 310 8.29 -23.73 -1.62
CA ILE A 310 9.18 -24.21 -0.55
C ILE A 310 9.57 -25.69 -0.70
N THR A 311 8.73 -26.51 -1.33
CA THR A 311 9.01 -27.94 -1.57
C THR A 311 9.99 -28.19 -2.71
N GLN A 312 10.03 -27.29 -3.70
CA GLN A 312 10.93 -27.36 -4.85
C GLN A 312 11.29 -25.93 -5.32
N PRO A 313 12.17 -25.23 -4.57
CA PRO A 313 12.48 -23.83 -4.83
C PRO A 313 13.28 -23.67 -6.12
N SER A 314 13.02 -22.58 -6.85
CA SER A 314 13.80 -22.21 -8.04
C SER A 314 14.17 -20.73 -8.02
N PHE A 315 15.47 -20.43 -8.05
CA PHE A 315 15.96 -19.04 -8.10
C PHE A 315 15.49 -18.29 -9.35
N LYS A 316 15.20 -18.98 -10.46
CA LYS A 316 14.70 -18.30 -11.67
C LYS A 316 13.24 -17.86 -11.57
N ARG A 317 12.46 -18.48 -10.68
CA ARG A 317 11.00 -18.31 -10.58
C ARG A 317 10.55 -17.62 -9.29
N ASP A 318 11.20 -17.97 -8.18
CA ASP A 318 10.72 -17.68 -6.83
C ASP A 318 11.59 -16.68 -6.07
N PHE A 319 12.74 -16.31 -6.63
CA PHE A 319 13.67 -15.40 -5.98
C PHE A 319 13.47 -13.97 -6.47
N THR A 320 13.45 -13.03 -5.52
CA THR A 320 13.48 -11.60 -5.80
C THR A 320 14.56 -10.94 -4.94
N LEU A 321 15.28 -9.98 -5.53
CA LEU A 321 16.26 -9.17 -4.83
C LEU A 321 15.73 -7.75 -4.65
N HIS A 322 15.85 -7.22 -3.44
CA HIS A 322 15.40 -5.88 -3.11
C HIS A 322 16.52 -5.05 -2.48
N PHE A 323 16.55 -3.78 -2.86
CA PHE A 323 17.36 -2.76 -2.21
C PHE A 323 16.43 -1.68 -1.65
N ALA A 324 16.68 -1.24 -0.41
CA ALA A 324 15.88 -0.21 0.23
C ALA A 324 16.64 0.56 1.31
N VAL A 325 16.11 1.73 1.67
CA VAL A 325 16.62 2.60 2.74
C VAL A 325 15.60 2.65 3.88
N GLY A 326 16.07 2.63 5.12
CA GLY A 326 15.24 2.62 6.34
C GLY A 326 14.89 1.21 6.83
N LEU A 327 13.96 1.09 7.77
CA LEU A 327 13.44 -0.20 8.24
C LEU A 327 12.44 -0.80 7.23
N PRO A 328 12.22 -2.13 7.24
CA PRO A 328 11.25 -2.78 6.34
C PRO A 328 9.78 -2.41 6.56
N PHE A 329 9.45 -1.59 7.56
CA PHE A 329 8.11 -1.15 7.91
C PHE A 329 8.17 -0.06 8.99
#